data_AF-A0A2E8GRZ0-F1
#
_entry.id   AF-A0A2E8GRZ0-F1
#
_cell.length_a   1.000
_cell.length_b   1.000
_cell.length_c   1.000
_cell.angle_alpha   90.00
_cell.angle_beta   90.00
_cell.angle_gamma   90.00
#
_symmetry.space_group_name_H-M   'P 1'
#
loop_
_entity.id
_entity.type
_entity.pdbx_description
1 polymer ?
#
loop_
_entity_poly.entity_id
_entity_poly.type
_entity_poly.pdbx_seq_one_letter_code
_entity_poly.pdbx_strand_id
1 'polypeptide(L)' 'MPKPLPLPTGNGCHAHVSVWSKDGKTNLMEDANGELGLSTLADHFIGELLCQAQAGRVEPLPPALLRVGTPERA' A
#
# COMPACT_ATOMS: atom_id res chain seq x y z
N MET A 1 -16.99 -2.63 -5.91
CA MET A 1 -17.20 -3.19 -4.55
C MET A 1 -16.04 -4.12 -4.21
N PRO A 2 -15.34 -3.94 -3.07
CA PRO A 2 -14.14 -4.71 -2.70
C PRO A 2 -14.37 -6.23 -2.58
N LYS A 3 -15.52 -6.66 -2.06
CA LYS A 3 -15.92 -8.06 -2.01
C LYS A 3 -17.42 -8.18 -2.33
N PRO A 4 -17.79 -8.40 -3.60
CA PRO A 4 -19.19 -8.42 -3.99
C PRO A 4 -19.92 -9.74 -3.70
N LEU A 5 -19.18 -10.84 -3.64
CA LEU A 5 -19.68 -12.20 -3.41
C LEU A 5 -18.75 -12.91 -2.43
N PRO A 6 -19.26 -13.83 -1.57
CA PRO A 6 -18.47 -14.44 -0.50
C PRO A 6 -17.39 -15.41 -1.01
N LEU A 7 -17.70 -16.27 -1.99
CA LEU A 7 -16.78 -17.32 -2.46
C LEU A 7 -15.71 -16.83 -3.47
N PRO A 8 -16.04 -16.03 -4.51
CA PRO A 8 -15.03 -15.57 -5.46
C PRO A 8 -14.05 -14.57 -4.84
N THR A 9 -12.81 -14.52 -5.35
CA THR A 9 -11.82 -13.49 -4.96
C THR A 9 -12.41 -12.08 -5.09
N GLY A 10 -12.09 -11.20 -4.14
CA GLY A 10 -12.54 -9.81 -4.18
C GLY A 10 -11.76 -8.95 -5.17
N ASN A 11 -12.22 -7.72 -5.38
CA ASN A 11 -11.56 -6.74 -6.24
C ASN A 11 -10.55 -5.92 -5.44
N GLY A 12 -9.28 -5.95 -5.86
CA GLY A 12 -8.25 -5.06 -5.33
C GLY A 12 -8.13 -3.76 -6.12
N CYS A 13 -7.44 -2.79 -5.55
CA CYS A 13 -6.96 -1.60 -6.23
C CYS A 13 -5.45 -1.48 -5.96
N HIS A 14 -4.67 -2.33 -6.62
CA HIS A 14 -3.21 -2.30 -6.48
C HIS A 14 -2.66 -1.03 -7.16
N ALA A 15 -1.81 -0.30 -6.46
CA ALA A 15 -1.20 0.93 -6.96
C ALA A 15 0.32 0.81 -6.90
N HIS A 16 0.98 1.06 -8.04
CA HIS A 16 2.41 1.30 -8.10
C HIS A 16 2.65 2.81 -7.94
N VAL A 17 3.44 3.20 -6.94
CA VAL A 17 3.70 4.61 -6.60
C VAL A 17 5.21 4.86 -6.63
N SER A 18 5.62 6.00 -7.18
CA SER A 18 7.00 6.47 -7.16
C SER A 18 7.04 7.98 -6.91
N VAL A 19 8.11 8.46 -6.30
CA VAL A 19 8.30 9.89 -6.01
C VAL A 19 9.47 10.40 -6.81
N TRP A 20 9.25 11.50 -7.51
CA TRP A 20 10.21 12.08 -8.44
C TRP A 20 10.65 13.47 -7.99
N SER A 21 11.84 13.88 -8.41
CA SER A 21 12.29 15.26 -8.33
C SER A 21 11.30 16.21 -9.02
N LYS A 22 11.28 17.48 -8.62
CA LYS A 22 10.34 18.47 -9.16
C LYS A 22 10.47 18.68 -10.68
N ASP A 23 11.65 18.43 -11.23
CA ASP A 23 11.91 18.47 -12.66
C ASP A 23 11.59 17.15 -13.40
N GLY A 24 11.15 16.11 -12.67
CA GLY A 24 10.73 14.82 -13.20
C GLY A 24 11.87 13.94 -13.71
N LYS A 25 13.13 14.28 -13.43
CA LYS A 25 14.30 13.59 -14.01
C LYS A 25 14.84 12.46 -13.15
N THR A 26 14.62 12.53 -11.84
CA THR A 26 15.22 11.58 -10.89
C THR A 26 14.11 10.93 -10.08
N ASN A 27 14.08 9.59 -10.10
CA ASN A 27 13.27 8.81 -9.18
C ASN A 27 13.96 8.83 -7.81
N LEU A 28 13.33 9.45 -6.83
CA LEU A 28 13.90 9.60 -5.48
C LEU A 28 13.79 8.31 -4.66
N MET A 29 13.03 7.32 -5.14
CA MET A 29 12.84 6.02 -4.49
C MET A 29 13.87 4.97 -4.93
N GLU A 30 14.67 5.26 -5.95
CA GLU A 30 15.65 4.33 -6.51
C GLU A 30 17.03 4.54 -5.89
N ASP A 31 17.67 3.45 -5.46
CA ASP A 31 19.09 3.41 -5.11
C ASP A 31 19.66 2.03 -5.46
N ALA A 32 20.53 1.96 -6.47
CA ALA A 32 21.12 0.70 -6.92
C ALA A 32 21.95 -0.03 -5.85
N ASN A 33 22.43 0.68 -4.83
CA ASN A 33 23.18 0.08 -3.72
C ASN A 33 22.31 -0.25 -2.51
N GLY A 34 21.05 0.20 -2.52
CA GLY A 34 20.07 -0.06 -1.47
C GLY A 34 19.53 -1.49 -1.51
N GLU A 35 18.98 -1.93 -0.39
CA GLU A 35 18.33 -3.25 -0.33
C GLU A 35 17.14 -3.28 -1.30
N LEU A 36 17.09 -4.29 -2.18
CA LEU A 36 16.10 -4.40 -3.26
C LEU A 36 16.12 -3.24 -4.29
N GLY A 37 17.17 -2.42 -4.32
CA GLY A 37 17.27 -1.27 -5.22
C GLY A 37 16.52 -0.02 -4.71
N LEU A 38 16.17 0.01 -3.42
CA LEU A 38 15.38 1.07 -2.80
C LEU A 38 16.24 2.06 -2.03
N SER A 39 15.92 3.34 -2.16
CA SER A 39 16.55 4.39 -1.37
C SER A 39 16.01 4.43 0.06
N THR A 40 16.75 5.05 0.98
CA THR A 40 16.27 5.28 2.36
C THR A 40 14.96 6.09 2.40
N LEU A 41 14.71 6.94 1.39
CA LEU A 41 13.42 7.64 1.27
C LEU A 41 12.27 6.65 1.02
N ALA A 42 12.49 5.65 0.18
CA ALA A 42 11.50 4.60 -0.10
C ALA A 42 11.21 3.77 1.15
N ASP A 43 12.24 3.42 1.92
CA ASP A 43 12.07 2.69 3.18
C ASP A 43 11.22 3.47 4.19
N HIS A 44 11.51 4.77 4.36
CA HIS A 44 10.71 5.63 5.22
C HIS A 44 9.26 5.77 4.73
N PHE A 45 9.07 5.92 3.42
CA PHE A 45 7.74 6.00 2.83
C PHE A 45 6.92 4.72 3.07
N ILE A 46 7.53 3.54 2.88
CA ILE A 46 6.89 2.25 3.13
C ILE A 46 6.61 2.09 4.62
N GLY A 47 7.55 2.45 5.49
CA GLY A 47 7.37 2.41 6.95
C GLY A 47 6.16 3.22 7.42
N GLU A 48 6.02 4.46 6.93
CA GLU A 48 4.86 5.31 7.22
C GLU A 48 3.57 4.73 6.64
N LEU A 49 3.60 4.18 5.42
CA LEU A 49 2.44 3.52 4.82
C LEU A 49 1.93 2.35 5.67
N LEU A 50 2.85 1.54 6.22
CA LEU A 50 2.51 0.45 7.14
C LEU A 50 1.89 0.97 8.44
N CYS A 51 2.44 2.06 9.00
CA CYS A 51 1.88 2.69 10.21
C CYS A 51 0.44 3.18 9.97
N GLN A 52 0.21 3.86 8.84
CA GLN A 52 -1.12 4.36 8.50
C GLN A 52 -2.12 3.26 8.11
N ALA A 53 -1.64 2.15 7.53
CA ALA A 53 -2.46 0.97 7.28
C ALA A 53 -2.99 0.37 8.58
N GLN A 54 -2.15 0.27 9.62
CA GLN A 54 -2.58 -0.18 10.95
C GLN A 54 -3.60 0.78 11.60
N ALA A 55 -3.49 2.08 11.32
CA ALA A 55 -4.47 3.08 11.74
C ALA A 55 -5.80 3.03 10.96
N GLY A 56 -5.97 2.08 10.02
CA GLY A 56 -7.22 1.88 9.27
C GLY A 56 -7.47 2.89 8.16
N ARG A 57 -6.47 3.68 7.75
CA ARG A 57 -6.66 4.75 6.76
C ARG A 57 -6.69 4.28 5.30
N VAL A 58 -6.19 3.07 5.04
CA VAL A 58 -6.06 2.53 3.66
C VAL A 58 -7.31 1.76 3.22
N GLU A 59 -8.12 1.26 4.16
CA GLU A 59 -9.29 0.43 3.85
C GLU A 59 -10.42 0.64 4.89
N PRO A 60 -11.16 1.76 4.84
CA PRO A 60 -12.06 2.17 5.93
C PRO A 60 -13.47 1.54 5.89
N LEU A 61 -13.79 0.68 4.91
CA LEU A 61 -15.16 0.20 4.67
C LEU A 61 -15.35 -1.28 5.06
N PRO A 62 -16.48 -1.67 5.69
CA PRO A 62 -16.71 -3.06 6.14
C PRO A 62 -16.61 -4.16 5.05
N PRO A 63 -17.13 -3.98 3.81
CA PRO A 63 -16.97 -4.98 2.75
C PRO A 63 -15.52 -5.22 2.32
N ALA A 64 -14.64 -4.31 2.70
CA ALA A 64 -13.23 -4.33 2.39
C ALA A 64 -12.47 -5.21 3.42
N LEU A 65 -12.89 -5.22 4.69
CA LEU A 65 -12.40 -6.16 5.71
C LEU A 65 -12.63 -7.64 5.31
N LEU A 66 -13.80 -7.94 4.73
CA LEU A 66 -14.12 -9.26 4.17
C LEU A 66 -13.18 -9.68 3.02
N ARG A 67 -12.53 -8.73 2.35
CA ARG A 67 -11.55 -8.98 1.28
C ARG A 67 -10.17 -9.30 1.86
N VAL A 68 -9.73 -8.56 2.89
CA VAL A 68 -8.41 -8.69 3.51
C VAL A 68 -8.33 -9.89 4.46
N GLY A 69 -9.47 -10.46 4.86
CA GLY A 69 -9.51 -11.59 5.79
C GLY A 69 -9.22 -11.18 7.24
N THR A 70 -9.44 -9.90 7.57
CA THR A 70 -9.40 -9.45 8.96
C THR A 70 -10.64 -9.98 9.66
N PRO A 71 -10.52 -10.68 10.81
CA PRO A 71 -11.69 -11.06 11.58
C PRO A 71 -12.41 -9.78 11.99
N GLU A 72 -13.74 -9.76 11.90
CA GLU A 72 -14.54 -8.73 12.57
C GLU A 72 -14.04 -8.67 14.01
N ARG A 73 -13.64 -7.48 14.49
CA ARG A 73 -13.42 -7.32 15.93
C ARG A 73 -14.76 -7.64 16.60
N ALA A 74 -14.80 -8.78 17.31
CA ALA A 74 -15.83 -9.09 18.27
C ALA A 74 -15.83 -8.05 19.40
#